data_AF-A0AAE0VDI3-F1
#
_entry.id   AF-A0AAE0VDI3-F1
#
_cell.length_a   1.000
_cell.length_b   1.000
_cell.length_c   1.000
_cell.angle_alpha   90.00
_cell.angle_beta   90.00
_cell.angle_gamma   90.00
#
_symmetry.space_group_name_H-M   'P 1'
#
loop_
_entity.id
_entity.type
_entity.pdbx_description
1 polymer ?
#
loop_
_entity_poly.entity_id
_entity_poly.type
_entity_poly.pdbx_seq_one_letter_code
_entity_poly.pdbx_strand_id
1 'polypeptide(L)'
;RTYLSDCVWWAGTLAMIVGQVGNFLAHNAAPAVLVTPLGALGVLFGAVLASWLLQEHLELLGKLGCVLCCCGSVVLIIHSPKTDSVASTAEFQQRLLDPVHNIIQRFRESGTISVRKGQGRKTILDARDLRALRRHCITYRNATVMEIPTWAQEYFQKTLSVNTIHRAIRRRRLKLYRSKKKPYLNMIQKRRRFLWAKAHLKWTVAKWKTVSNQNLKFFLENWDAMSSGLKRTRTTRVVISAQFRSLHL
;
A
#
# COMPACT_ATOMS: atom_id res chain seq x y z
N ARG A 1 -52.31 -20.20 38.92
CA ARG A 1 -52.01 -19.00 39.75
C ARG A 1 -51.06 -19.45 40.87
N THR A 2 -49.75 -19.49 40.60
CA THR A 2 -48.71 -19.81 41.60
C THR A 2 -47.36 -19.59 40.92
N TYR A 3 -46.94 -18.33 40.86
CA TYR A 3 -45.57 -17.92 40.48
C TYR A 3 -45.22 -16.69 41.31
N LEU A 4 -46.20 -15.81 41.54
CA LEU A 4 -46.09 -14.63 42.39
C LEU A 4 -45.91 -14.93 43.89
N SER A 5 -46.24 -16.14 44.36
CA SER A 5 -46.11 -16.55 45.78
C SER A 5 -44.95 -17.52 46.04
N ASP A 6 -44.24 -17.97 45.00
CA ASP A 6 -43.11 -18.87 45.19
C ASP A 6 -41.89 -18.07 45.61
N CYS A 7 -41.49 -18.26 46.87
CA CYS A 7 -40.35 -17.60 47.49
C CYS A 7 -39.05 -17.86 46.70
N VAL A 8 -38.97 -19.03 46.05
CA VAL A 8 -37.86 -19.43 45.17
C VAL A 8 -37.76 -18.56 43.92
N TRP A 9 -38.88 -18.15 43.34
CA TRP A 9 -38.91 -17.29 42.14
C TRP A 9 -38.45 -15.86 42.47
N TRP A 10 -38.89 -15.34 43.61
CA TRP A 10 -38.44 -14.03 44.11
C TRP A 10 -36.96 -14.03 44.47
N ALA A 11 -36.46 -15.11 45.09
CA ALA A 11 -35.04 -15.27 45.39
C ALA A 11 -34.19 -15.28 44.10
N GLY A 12 -34.64 -16.00 43.06
CA GLY A 12 -33.95 -16.02 41.76
C GLY A 12 -33.94 -14.65 41.06
N THR A 13 -35.06 -13.93 41.12
CA THR A 13 -35.18 -12.58 40.54
C THR A 13 -34.29 -11.57 41.27
N LEU A 14 -34.26 -11.62 42.60
CA LEU A 14 -33.40 -10.76 43.43
C LEU A 14 -31.91 -11.06 43.18
N ALA A 15 -31.53 -12.33 43.12
CA ALA A 15 -30.16 -12.74 42.82
C ALA A 15 -29.70 -12.27 41.43
N MET A 16 -30.59 -12.30 40.43
CA MET A 16 -30.28 -11.81 39.09
C MET A 16 -30.07 -10.28 39.06
N ILE A 17 -30.89 -9.52 39.81
CA ILE A 17 -30.75 -8.07 39.94
C ILE A 17 -29.44 -7.71 40.66
N VAL A 18 -29.13 -8.39 41.76
CA VAL A 18 -27.86 -8.20 42.49
C VAL A 18 -26.65 -8.54 41.61
N GLY A 19 -26.76 -9.60 40.79
CA GLY A 19 -25.74 -9.96 39.81
C GLY A 19 -25.50 -8.89 38.74
N GLN A 20 -26.57 -8.27 38.22
CA GLN A 20 -26.44 -7.18 37.25
C GLN A 20 -25.85 -5.90 37.87
N VAL A 21 -26.25 -5.56 39.09
CA VAL A 21 -25.70 -4.41 39.83
C VAL A 21 -24.22 -4.64 40.16
N GLY A 22 -23.85 -5.85 40.60
CA GLY A 22 -22.46 -6.22 40.84
C GLY A 22 -21.60 -6.15 39.58
N ASN A 23 -22.13 -6.58 38.43
CA ASN A 23 -21.44 -6.48 37.15
C ASN A 23 -21.23 -5.03 36.71
N PHE A 24 -22.23 -4.16 36.93
CA PHE A 24 -22.12 -2.72 36.65
C PHE A 24 -21.10 -2.03 37.57
N LEU A 25 -21.08 -2.36 38.87
CA LEU A 25 -20.10 -1.83 39.82
C LEU A 25 -18.66 -2.25 39.46
N ALA A 26 -18.47 -3.48 39.00
CA ALA A 26 -17.16 -3.98 38.56
C ALA A 26 -16.63 -3.22 37.34
N HIS A 27 -17.50 -2.82 36.40
CA HIS A 27 -17.10 -2.02 35.22
C HIS A 27 -16.69 -0.58 35.57
N ASN A 28 -17.18 -0.04 36.69
CA ASN A 28 -16.86 1.32 37.12
C ASN A 28 -15.59 1.39 37.99
N ALA A 29 -15.24 0.30 38.68
CA ALA A 29 -14.12 0.27 39.61
C ALA A 29 -12.81 -0.25 39.00
N ALA A 30 -12.85 -0.93 37.87
CA ALA A 30 -11.68 -1.58 37.30
C ALA A 30 -11.61 -1.50 35.77
N PRO A 31 -10.41 -1.37 35.18
CA PRO A 31 -10.23 -1.41 33.74
C PRO A 31 -10.77 -2.73 33.16
N ALA A 32 -11.28 -2.69 31.92
CA ALA A 32 -11.99 -3.78 31.23
C ALA A 32 -11.29 -5.16 31.25
N VAL A 33 -10.00 -5.21 31.58
CA VAL A 33 -9.18 -6.42 31.75
C VAL A 33 -9.57 -7.25 32.99
N LEU A 34 -10.13 -6.63 34.04
CA LEU A 34 -10.56 -7.32 35.27
C LEU A 34 -12.00 -7.84 35.18
N VAL A 35 -12.79 -7.27 34.29
CA VAL A 35 -14.22 -7.59 34.12
C VAL A 35 -14.43 -8.98 33.52
N THR A 36 -13.55 -9.41 32.62
CA THR A 36 -13.66 -10.70 31.92
C THR A 36 -13.41 -11.92 32.82
N PRO A 37 -12.39 -11.95 33.72
CA PRO A 37 -12.23 -13.05 34.66
C PRO A 37 -13.31 -13.07 35.76
N LEU A 38 -13.82 -11.90 36.20
CA LEU A 38 -14.91 -11.84 37.17
C LEU A 38 -16.23 -12.39 36.60
N GLY A 39 -16.50 -12.13 35.32
CA GLY A 39 -17.67 -12.68 34.62
C GLY A 39 -17.61 -14.21 34.50
N ALA A 40 -16.43 -14.79 34.24
CA ALA A 40 -16.23 -16.23 34.22
C ALA A 40 -16.49 -16.88 35.60
N LEU A 41 -16.11 -16.22 36.69
CA LEU A 41 -16.42 -16.67 38.05
C LEU A 41 -17.93 -16.59 38.36
N GLY A 42 -18.62 -15.55 37.88
CA GLY A 42 -20.07 -15.42 38.03
C GLY A 42 -20.85 -16.53 37.32
N VAL A 43 -20.38 -16.93 36.14
CA VAL A 43 -20.94 -18.08 35.38
C VAL A 43 -20.73 -19.40 36.14
N LEU A 44 -19.57 -19.57 36.79
CA LEU A 44 -19.24 -20.75 37.59
C LEU A 44 -20.10 -20.84 38.86
N PHE A 45 -20.26 -19.73 39.58
CA PHE A 45 -21.15 -19.64 40.75
C PHE A 45 -22.61 -19.86 40.37
N GLY A 46 -23.07 -19.29 39.24
CA GLY A 46 -24.42 -19.51 38.73
C GLY A 46 -24.71 -20.96 38.38
N ALA A 47 -23.73 -21.68 37.80
CA ALA A 47 -23.85 -23.10 37.51
C ALA A 47 -23.94 -23.97 38.79
N VAL A 48 -23.14 -23.66 39.81
CA VAL A 48 -23.17 -24.38 41.10
C VAL A 48 -24.48 -24.11 41.84
N LEU A 49 -24.95 -22.86 41.90
CA LEU A 49 -26.23 -22.52 42.52
C LEU A 49 -27.41 -23.15 41.77
N ALA A 50 -27.40 -23.18 40.44
CA ALA A 50 -28.42 -23.87 39.66
C ALA A 50 -28.44 -25.38 39.95
N SER A 51 -27.27 -26.01 40.11
CA SER A 51 -27.18 -27.43 40.47
C SER A 51 -27.65 -27.71 41.90
N TRP A 52 -27.50 -26.75 42.82
CA TRP A 52 -27.88 -26.91 44.22
C TRP A 52 -29.37 -26.61 44.45
N LEU A 53 -29.91 -25.60 43.77
CA LEU A 53 -31.29 -25.15 43.95
C LEU A 53 -32.33 -26.08 43.31
N LEU A 54 -31.96 -26.84 42.27
CA LEU A 54 -32.95 -27.52 41.42
C LEU A 54 -33.24 -28.98 41.78
N GLN A 55 -32.46 -29.64 42.66
CA GLN A 55 -32.66 -30.94 43.37
C GLN A 55 -33.61 -32.06 42.80
N GLU A 56 -34.02 -32.04 41.54
CA GLU A 56 -34.84 -33.03 40.83
C GLU A 56 -34.38 -33.23 39.37
N HIS A 57 -34.87 -34.29 38.73
CA HIS A 57 -34.37 -34.92 37.50
C HIS A 57 -34.42 -34.02 36.25
N LEU A 58 -33.45 -33.12 36.11
CA LEU A 58 -33.28 -32.21 34.97
C LEU A 58 -33.38 -32.91 33.61
N GLU A 59 -34.30 -32.43 32.76
CA GLU A 59 -34.42 -32.77 31.35
C GLU A 59 -33.09 -32.56 30.61
N LEU A 60 -32.84 -33.36 29.57
CA LEU A 60 -31.56 -33.48 28.86
C LEU A 60 -30.94 -32.12 28.45
N LEU A 61 -31.79 -31.14 28.13
CA LEU A 61 -31.41 -29.80 27.70
C LEU A 61 -30.69 -29.00 28.80
N GLY A 62 -31.09 -29.15 30.06
CA GLY A 62 -30.45 -28.48 31.20
C GLY A 62 -29.07 -29.04 31.53
N LYS A 63 -28.90 -30.37 31.40
CA LYS A 63 -27.59 -31.03 31.54
C LYS A 63 -26.63 -30.57 30.44
N LEU A 64 -27.10 -30.48 29.20
CA LEU A 64 -26.30 -29.96 28.07
C LEU A 64 -25.88 -28.50 28.29
N GLY A 65 -26.78 -27.65 28.82
CA GLY A 65 -26.46 -26.26 29.16
C GLY A 65 -25.36 -26.14 30.23
N CYS A 66 -25.41 -26.95 31.28
CA CYS A 66 -24.38 -26.95 32.32
C CYS A 66 -23.02 -27.43 31.80
N VAL A 67 -23.00 -28.48 30.97
CA VAL A 67 -21.76 -28.98 30.34
C VAL A 67 -21.16 -27.94 29.40
N LEU A 68 -21.98 -27.28 28.58
CA LEU A 68 -21.53 -26.23 27.65
C LEU A 68 -20.94 -25.03 28.40
N CYS A 69 -21.55 -24.66 29.52
CA CYS A 69 -21.09 -23.60 30.42
C CYS A 69 -19.71 -23.91 31.04
N CYS A 70 -19.52 -25.14 31.53
CA CYS A 70 -18.23 -25.59 32.06
C CYS A 70 -17.15 -25.61 30.95
N CYS A 71 -17.49 -26.11 29.77
CA CYS A 71 -16.57 -26.14 28.62
C CYS A 71 -16.17 -24.72 28.19
N GLY A 72 -17.12 -23.79 28.09
CA GLY A 72 -16.86 -22.39 27.74
C GLY A 72 -15.94 -21.70 28.74
N SER A 73 -16.13 -21.96 30.04
CA SER A 73 -15.27 -21.43 31.11
C SER A 73 -13.83 -21.96 31.02
N VAL A 74 -13.65 -23.26 30.79
CA VAL A 74 -12.33 -23.89 30.64
C VAL A 74 -11.61 -23.38 29.39
N VAL A 75 -12.31 -23.24 28.26
CA VAL A 75 -11.73 -22.73 27.01
C VAL A 75 -11.25 -21.28 27.17
N LEU A 76 -12.01 -20.44 27.89
CA LEU A 76 -11.60 -19.06 28.21
C LEU A 76 -10.34 -19.02 29.07
N ILE A 77 -10.22 -19.88 30.08
CA ILE A 77 -9.02 -19.95 30.94
C ILE A 77 -7.80 -20.41 30.13
N ILE A 78 -7.97 -21.42 29.28
CA ILE A 78 -6.87 -22.00 28.48
C ILE A 78 -6.39 -21.04 27.39
N HIS A 79 -7.31 -20.34 26.72
CA HIS A 79 -6.95 -19.37 25.68
C HIS A 79 -6.63 -17.99 26.24
N SER A 80 -6.82 -17.77 27.54
CA SER A 80 -6.31 -16.57 28.19
C SER A 80 -4.79 -16.64 28.09
N PRO A 81 -4.13 -15.73 27.34
CA PRO A 81 -2.68 -15.66 27.39
C PRO A 81 -2.32 -15.53 28.87
N LYS A 82 -1.40 -16.39 29.35
CA LYS A 82 -0.83 -16.23 30.70
C LYS A 82 -0.17 -14.86 30.74
N THR A 83 -0.95 -13.84 31.06
CA THR A 83 -0.45 -12.55 31.46
C THR A 83 0.19 -12.84 32.79
N ASP A 84 1.51 -12.82 32.82
CA ASP A 84 2.26 -12.80 34.06
C ASP A 84 1.57 -11.79 34.97
N SER A 85 0.93 -12.33 35.99
CA SER A 85 0.09 -11.58 36.89
C SER A 85 0.98 -10.54 37.56
N VAL A 86 0.76 -9.29 37.18
CA VAL A 86 1.04 -8.10 37.97
C VAL A 86 2.53 -7.73 38.13
N ALA A 87 3.23 -7.47 37.02
CA ALA A 87 4.22 -6.38 37.01
C ALA A 87 3.46 -5.05 36.75
N SER A 88 2.70 -4.64 37.77
CA SER A 88 2.05 -3.34 37.97
C SER A 88 1.22 -2.76 36.82
N THR A 89 -0.10 -2.68 37.03
CA THR A 89 -1.01 -1.81 36.26
C THR A 89 -0.49 -0.37 36.11
N ALA A 90 0.33 0.09 37.07
CA ALA A 90 1.02 1.37 37.01
C ALA A 90 2.07 1.43 35.89
N GLU A 91 2.82 0.37 35.58
CA GLU A 91 3.80 0.35 34.48
C GLU A 91 3.12 0.43 33.11
N PHE A 92 1.97 -0.23 32.95
CA PHE A 92 1.18 -0.14 31.71
C PHE A 92 0.61 1.28 31.51
N GLN A 93 0.10 1.89 32.59
CA GLN A 93 -0.30 3.30 32.57
C GLN A 93 0.89 4.21 32.26
N GLN A 94 2.06 3.97 32.86
CA GLN A 94 3.28 4.73 32.58
C GLN A 94 3.69 4.64 31.10
N ARG A 95 3.68 3.43 30.53
CA ARG A 95 3.97 3.21 29.10
C ARG A 95 2.97 3.85 28.14
N LEU A 96 1.73 4.11 28.58
CA LEU A 96 0.73 4.83 27.80
C LEU A 96 0.79 6.35 28.01
N LEU A 97 1.17 6.79 29.20
CA LEU A 97 1.44 8.19 29.50
C LEU A 97 2.67 8.69 28.75
N ASP A 98 3.68 7.86 28.53
CA ASP A 98 4.89 8.22 27.79
C ASP A 98 4.61 8.71 26.35
N PRO A 99 3.83 8.01 25.49
CA PRO A 99 3.41 8.51 24.18
C PRO A 99 2.65 9.84 24.26
N VAL A 100 1.69 9.95 25.19
CA VAL A 100 0.86 11.16 25.34
C VAL A 100 1.71 12.34 25.80
N HIS A 101 2.59 12.12 26.77
CA HIS A 101 3.56 13.09 27.25
C HIS A 101 4.49 13.55 26.11
N ASN A 102 5.03 12.60 25.34
CA ASN A 102 5.87 12.90 24.18
C ASN A 102 5.13 13.70 23.09
N ILE A 103 3.84 13.43 22.87
CA ILE A 103 3.00 14.18 21.92
C ILE A 103 2.74 15.59 22.42
N ILE A 104 2.35 15.75 23.69
CA ILE A 104 2.11 17.06 24.32
C ILE A 104 3.38 17.90 24.34
N GLN A 105 4.52 17.30 24.71
CA GLN A 105 5.82 17.95 24.68
C GLN A 105 6.19 18.41 23.27
N ARG A 106 6.07 17.53 22.27
CA ARG A 106 6.30 17.89 20.86
C ARG A 106 5.37 19.00 20.38
N PHE A 107 4.11 18.99 20.81
CA PHE A 107 3.16 20.05 20.47
C PHE A 107 3.55 21.38 21.11
N ARG A 108 3.98 21.38 22.38
CA ARG A 108 4.45 22.57 23.08
C ARG A 108 5.70 23.17 22.42
N GLU A 109 6.62 22.34 21.94
CA GLU A 109 7.83 22.78 21.24
C GLU A 109 7.59 23.22 19.79
N SER A 110 6.73 22.49 19.05
CA SER A 110 6.59 22.64 17.58
C SER A 110 5.35 23.41 17.15
N GLY A 111 4.39 23.64 18.05
CA GLY A 111 3.06 24.21 17.76
C GLY A 111 2.18 23.37 16.82
N THR A 112 2.61 22.17 16.43
CA THR A 112 1.92 21.35 15.43
C THR A 112 1.94 19.87 15.82
N ILE A 113 0.84 19.16 15.54
CA ILE A 113 0.69 17.70 15.77
C ILE A 113 1.13 16.90 14.53
N SER A 114 1.72 17.57 13.53
CA SER A 114 2.07 16.92 12.27
C SER A 114 3.15 15.85 12.50
N VAL A 115 2.89 14.65 11.95
CA VAL A 115 3.86 13.55 12.02
C VAL A 115 5.10 13.95 11.24
N ARG A 116 6.24 14.09 11.94
CA ARG A 116 7.53 14.36 11.29
C ARG A 116 7.84 13.23 10.32
N LYS A 117 8.23 13.58 9.09
CA LYS A 117 8.66 12.57 8.12
C LYS A 117 9.88 11.84 8.68
N GLY A 118 9.77 10.53 8.82
CA GLY A 118 10.90 9.68 9.17
C GLY A 118 12.03 9.79 8.15
N GLN A 119 13.27 9.68 8.61
CA GLN A 119 14.42 9.56 7.72
C GLN A 119 14.46 8.16 7.13
N GLY A 120 14.15 8.05 5.84
CA GLY A 120 14.26 6.79 5.10
C GLY A 120 15.72 6.40 4.85
N ARG A 121 15.93 5.14 4.46
CA ARG A 121 17.25 4.62 4.05
C ARG A 121 17.86 5.48 2.94
N LYS A 122 19.13 5.88 3.13
CA LYS A 122 19.89 6.63 2.11
C LYS A 122 19.95 5.87 0.78
N THR A 123 19.85 6.60 -0.31
CA THR A 123 19.90 6.02 -1.66
C THR A 123 21.31 5.57 -2.02
N ILE A 124 21.45 4.47 -2.77
CA ILE A 124 22.74 3.90 -3.20
C ILE A 124 23.57 4.89 -4.05
N LEU A 125 22.88 5.69 -4.89
CA LEU A 125 23.49 6.76 -5.67
C LEU A 125 23.43 8.07 -4.89
N ASP A 126 24.56 8.75 -4.79
CA ASP A 126 24.65 10.06 -4.16
C ASP A 126 24.31 11.21 -5.14
N ALA A 127 24.19 12.44 -4.64
CA ALA A 127 23.92 13.62 -5.45
C ALA A 127 24.94 13.80 -6.59
N ARG A 128 26.23 13.49 -6.34
CA ARG A 128 27.30 13.52 -7.36
C ARG A 128 27.05 12.50 -8.47
N ASP A 129 26.76 11.26 -8.10
CA ASP A 129 26.48 10.17 -9.04
C ASP A 129 25.28 10.51 -9.92
N LEU A 130 24.22 11.03 -9.30
CA LEU A 130 23.02 11.44 -9.99
C LEU A 130 23.23 12.64 -10.94
N ARG A 131 24.24 13.49 -10.72
CA ARG A 131 24.63 14.56 -11.65
C ARG A 131 25.44 13.99 -12.82
N ALA A 132 26.39 13.09 -12.55
CA ALA A 132 27.16 12.41 -13.59
C ALA A 132 26.25 11.59 -14.51
N LEU A 133 25.31 10.83 -13.94
CA LEU A 133 24.29 10.09 -14.69
C LEU A 133 23.46 11.01 -15.59
N ARG A 134 23.02 12.17 -15.08
CA ARG A 134 22.27 13.15 -15.90
C ARG A 134 23.09 13.66 -17.08
N ARG A 135 24.37 14.00 -16.86
CA ARG A 135 25.26 14.46 -17.93
C ARG A 135 25.42 13.39 -19.00
N HIS A 136 25.74 12.17 -18.59
CA HIS A 136 25.88 11.04 -19.51
C HIS A 136 24.62 10.80 -20.35
N CYS A 137 23.44 10.80 -19.72
CA CYS A 137 22.16 10.65 -20.40
C CYS A 137 21.85 11.77 -21.42
N ILE A 138 22.34 12.99 -21.20
CA ILE A 138 22.15 14.12 -22.14
C ILE A 138 23.13 14.00 -23.31
N THR A 139 24.38 13.65 -23.04
CA THR A 139 25.41 13.43 -24.07
C THR A 139 25.04 12.26 -24.98
N TYR A 140 24.62 11.14 -24.39
CA TYR A 140 24.26 9.90 -25.09
C TYR A 140 22.75 9.71 -25.15
N ARG A 141 22.05 10.69 -25.74
CA ARG A 141 20.57 10.73 -25.80
C ARG A 141 19.90 9.54 -26.49
N ASN A 142 20.64 8.73 -27.24
CA ASN A 142 20.13 7.60 -28.03
C ASN A 142 20.62 6.24 -27.52
N ALA A 143 21.20 6.20 -26.32
CA ALA A 143 21.74 4.98 -25.74
C ALA A 143 20.66 3.89 -25.60
N THR A 144 21.09 2.64 -25.65
CA THR A 144 20.18 1.50 -25.48
C THR A 144 19.82 1.29 -24.01
N VAL A 145 18.79 0.46 -23.78
CA VAL A 145 18.29 0.13 -22.43
C VAL A 145 19.40 -0.42 -21.52
N MET A 146 20.40 -1.10 -22.08
CA MET A 146 21.47 -1.77 -21.34
C MET A 146 22.78 -0.97 -21.27
N GLU A 147 23.07 -0.10 -22.24
CA GLU A 147 24.29 0.72 -22.24
C GLU A 147 24.40 1.62 -21.00
N ILE A 148 23.30 2.27 -20.60
CA ILE A 148 23.32 3.22 -19.47
C ILE A 148 23.54 2.49 -18.14
N PRO A 149 22.83 1.38 -17.83
CA PRO A 149 23.13 0.58 -16.64
C PRO A 149 24.56 0.04 -16.60
N THR A 150 25.07 -0.50 -17.70
CA THR A 150 26.43 -1.06 -17.77
C THR A 150 27.48 0.03 -17.52
N TRP A 151 27.36 1.17 -18.21
CA TRP A 151 28.24 2.31 -17.98
C TRP A 151 28.20 2.78 -16.52
N ALA A 152 27.01 2.86 -15.93
CA ALA A 152 26.86 3.35 -14.56
C ALA A 152 27.44 2.37 -13.52
N GLN A 153 27.33 1.06 -13.73
CA GLN A 153 27.95 0.07 -12.85
C GLN A 153 29.48 0.20 -12.87
N GLU A 154 30.07 0.35 -14.06
CA GLU A 154 31.51 0.51 -14.26
C GLU A 154 32.02 1.85 -13.71
N TYR A 155 31.34 2.96 -14.04
CA TYR A 155 31.76 4.31 -13.63
C TYR A 155 31.61 4.57 -12.14
N PHE A 156 30.55 4.06 -11.51
CA PHE A 156 30.32 4.23 -10.07
C PHE A 156 30.94 3.11 -9.23
N GLN A 157 31.41 2.02 -9.85
CA GLN A 157 31.93 0.82 -9.18
C GLN A 157 30.94 0.27 -8.13
N LYS A 158 29.65 0.29 -8.46
CA LYS A 158 28.55 -0.13 -7.58
C LYS A 158 27.68 -1.15 -8.30
N THR A 159 27.24 -2.19 -7.57
CA THR A 159 26.26 -3.15 -8.07
C THR A 159 24.88 -2.48 -8.15
N LEU A 160 24.51 -1.98 -9.33
CA LEU A 160 23.26 -1.27 -9.57
C LEU A 160 22.31 -2.09 -10.43
N SER A 161 21.07 -2.29 -9.99
CA SER A 161 20.05 -2.88 -10.87
C SER A 161 19.64 -1.88 -11.98
N VAL A 162 19.20 -2.41 -13.13
CA VAL A 162 18.61 -1.60 -14.21
C VAL A 162 17.46 -0.72 -13.70
N ASN A 163 16.64 -1.25 -12.78
CA ASN A 163 15.54 -0.51 -12.15
C ASN A 163 16.02 0.65 -11.27
N THR A 164 17.15 0.48 -10.57
CA THR A 164 17.77 1.56 -9.78
C THR A 164 18.15 2.73 -10.69
N ILE A 165 18.75 2.43 -11.85
CA ILE A 165 19.12 3.40 -12.88
C ILE A 165 17.87 4.09 -13.45
N HIS A 166 16.85 3.33 -13.85
CA HIS A 166 15.60 3.90 -14.37
C HIS A 166 14.90 4.82 -13.35
N ARG A 167 14.85 4.43 -12.07
CA ARG A 167 14.33 5.27 -10.99
C ARG A 167 15.17 6.55 -10.83
N ALA A 168 16.49 6.44 -10.88
CA ALA A 168 17.39 7.59 -10.80
C ALA A 168 17.21 8.58 -11.97
N ILE A 169 17.03 8.07 -13.19
CA ILE A 169 16.74 8.87 -14.39
C ILE A 169 15.41 9.62 -14.23
N ARG A 170 14.35 8.94 -13.78
CA ARG A 170 13.04 9.56 -13.52
C ARG A 170 13.11 10.63 -12.42
N ARG A 171 13.86 10.38 -11.33
CA ARG A 171 14.12 11.37 -10.27
C ARG A 171 14.79 12.64 -10.80
N ARG A 172 15.63 12.52 -11.83
CA ARG A 172 16.26 13.66 -12.52
C ARG A 172 15.40 14.29 -13.62
N ARG A 173 14.09 13.96 -13.68
CA ARG A 173 13.11 14.47 -14.66
C ARG A 173 13.49 14.20 -16.12
N LEU A 174 14.23 13.12 -16.34
CA LEU A 174 14.53 12.62 -17.68
C LEU A 174 13.48 11.56 -18.03
N LYS A 175 12.92 11.67 -19.23
CA LYS A 175 11.97 10.68 -19.76
C LYS A 175 12.67 9.78 -20.76
N LEU A 176 12.44 8.48 -20.61
CA LEU A 176 12.94 7.42 -21.48
C LEU A 176 11.84 7.13 -22.51
N TYR A 177 12.14 7.27 -23.81
CA TYR A 177 11.21 6.99 -24.91
C TYR A 177 11.71 5.86 -25.77
N ARG A 178 10.83 4.98 -26.23
CA ARG A 178 11.19 4.02 -27.28
C ARG A 178 11.26 4.75 -28.62
N SER A 179 12.40 4.67 -29.32
CA SER A 179 12.49 5.22 -30.68
C SER A 179 11.51 4.50 -31.60
N LYS A 180 10.70 5.27 -32.37
CA LYS A 180 9.84 4.70 -33.41
C LYS A 180 10.71 4.05 -34.48
N LYS A 181 10.37 2.83 -34.90
CA LYS A 181 11.02 2.18 -36.04
C LYS A 181 10.62 2.96 -37.31
N LYS A 182 11.61 3.48 -38.03
CA LYS A 182 11.43 4.18 -39.29
C LYS A 182 12.30 3.48 -40.34
N PRO A 183 11.85 3.36 -41.59
CA PRO A 183 12.74 2.87 -42.63
C PRO A 183 13.91 3.83 -42.80
N TYR A 184 15.06 3.26 -43.14
CA TYR A 184 16.23 4.05 -43.44
C TYR A 184 16.00 4.85 -44.71
N LEU A 185 16.31 6.14 -44.68
CA LEU A 185 16.24 7.01 -45.84
C LEU A 185 17.65 7.49 -46.19
N ASN A 186 18.08 7.23 -47.42
CA ASN A 186 19.30 7.80 -47.96
C ASN A 186 19.14 9.33 -48.16
N MET A 187 20.24 10.05 -48.23
CA MET A 187 20.30 11.51 -48.39
C MET A 187 19.53 11.99 -49.64
N ILE A 188 19.62 11.26 -50.75
CA ILE A 188 18.86 11.55 -51.99
C ILE A 188 17.35 11.47 -51.73
N GLN A 189 16.89 10.41 -51.06
CA GLN A 189 15.48 10.20 -50.75
C GLN A 189 14.94 11.28 -49.80
N LYS A 190 15.74 11.67 -48.80
CA LYS A 190 15.41 12.80 -47.90
C LYS A 190 15.26 14.10 -48.67
N ARG A 191 16.19 14.41 -49.59
CA ARG A 191 16.17 15.63 -50.41
C ARG A 191 14.95 15.67 -51.34
N ARG A 192 14.63 14.57 -52.02
CA ARG A 192 13.43 14.48 -52.88
C ARG A 192 12.14 14.70 -52.07
N ARG A 193 12.01 14.06 -50.91
CA ARG A 193 10.86 14.24 -50.02
C ARG A 193 10.73 15.67 -49.52
N PHE A 194 11.84 16.31 -49.16
CA PHE A 194 11.85 17.71 -48.74
C PHE A 194 11.41 18.65 -49.88
N LEU A 195 11.97 18.50 -51.08
CA LEU A 195 11.60 19.32 -52.24
C LEU A 195 10.13 19.14 -52.63
N TRP A 196 9.65 17.89 -52.62
CA TRP A 196 8.25 17.59 -52.87
C TRP A 196 7.34 18.27 -51.83
N ALA A 197 7.64 18.13 -50.54
CA ALA A 197 6.87 18.79 -49.49
C ALA A 197 6.90 20.32 -49.62
N LYS A 198 8.06 20.90 -49.98
CA LYS A 198 8.20 22.35 -50.20
C LYS A 198 7.33 22.85 -51.36
N ALA A 199 7.29 22.12 -52.47
CA ALA A 199 6.47 22.47 -53.64
C ALA A 199 4.96 22.39 -53.35
N HIS A 200 4.55 21.54 -52.40
CA HIS A 200 3.15 21.26 -52.07
C HIS A 200 2.69 21.96 -50.78
N LEU A 201 3.52 22.83 -50.19
CA LEU A 201 3.22 23.54 -48.93
C LEU A 201 1.95 24.40 -49.01
N LYS A 202 1.69 25.00 -50.18
CA LYS A 202 0.57 25.93 -50.40
C LYS A 202 -0.72 25.26 -50.91
N TRP A 203 -0.78 23.93 -50.88
CA TRP A 203 -1.95 23.21 -51.41
C TRP A 203 -3.15 23.28 -50.47
N THR A 204 -4.32 23.54 -51.05
CA THR A 204 -5.61 23.58 -50.35
C THR A 204 -6.15 22.17 -50.09
N VAL A 205 -7.03 22.02 -49.10
CA VAL A 205 -7.60 20.72 -48.69
C VAL A 205 -8.28 19.99 -49.86
N ALA A 206 -8.92 20.71 -50.78
CA ALA A 206 -9.52 20.14 -51.99
C ALA A 206 -8.48 19.48 -52.92
N LYS A 207 -7.30 20.10 -53.09
CA LYS A 207 -6.18 19.52 -53.85
C LYS A 207 -5.54 18.33 -53.15
N TRP A 208 -5.58 18.27 -51.82
CA TRP A 208 -5.13 17.10 -51.08
C TRP A 208 -6.07 15.90 -51.21
N LYS A 209 -7.39 16.14 -51.29
CA LYS A 209 -8.41 15.10 -51.49
C LYS A 209 -8.29 14.40 -52.84
N THR A 210 -7.89 15.10 -53.90
CA THR A 210 -7.66 14.46 -55.21
C THR A 210 -6.45 13.53 -55.20
N VAL A 211 -5.41 13.86 -54.43
CA VAL A 211 -4.21 13.02 -54.31
C VAL A 211 -4.44 11.80 -53.41
N SER A 212 -5.28 11.87 -52.36
CA SER A 212 -5.45 10.75 -51.42
C SER A 212 -6.05 9.49 -52.05
N ASN A 213 -6.87 9.62 -53.10
CA ASN A 213 -7.60 8.48 -53.68
C ASN A 213 -6.78 7.68 -54.72
N GLN A 214 -5.76 8.28 -55.34
CA GLN A 214 -4.88 7.58 -56.30
C GLN A 214 -3.46 7.36 -55.76
N ASN A 215 -2.95 8.27 -54.93
CA ASN A 215 -1.54 8.24 -54.52
C ASN A 215 -1.27 7.50 -53.22
N LEU A 216 -2.25 7.24 -52.35
CA LEU A 216 -1.97 6.47 -51.14
C LEU A 216 -1.55 5.03 -51.49
N LYS A 217 -2.17 4.45 -52.53
CA LYS A 217 -1.83 3.12 -53.06
C LYS A 217 -0.46 3.13 -53.76
N PHE A 218 -0.22 4.09 -54.67
CA PHE A 218 1.08 4.26 -55.35
C PHE A 218 2.24 4.56 -54.39
N PHE A 219 2.00 5.36 -53.34
CA PHE A 219 3.02 5.72 -52.35
C PHE A 219 3.31 4.57 -51.39
N LEU A 220 2.32 3.72 -51.05
CA LEU A 220 2.53 2.50 -50.26
C LEU A 220 3.19 1.37 -51.08
N GLU A 221 2.78 1.15 -52.33
CA GLU A 221 3.35 0.13 -53.23
C GLU A 221 4.82 0.45 -53.58
N ASN A 222 5.16 1.71 -53.87
CA ASN A 222 6.55 2.11 -54.10
C ASN A 222 7.38 2.23 -52.81
N TRP A 223 6.74 2.39 -51.66
CA TRP A 223 7.42 2.39 -50.37
C TRP A 223 7.99 1.03 -50.02
N ASP A 224 7.26 -0.04 -50.30
CA ASP A 224 7.70 -1.41 -50.05
C ASP A 224 8.79 -1.83 -51.04
N ALA A 225 8.68 -1.47 -52.33
CA ALA A 225 9.69 -1.76 -53.35
C ALA A 225 11.06 -1.08 -53.08
N MET A 226 11.08 0.12 -52.46
CA MET A 226 12.32 0.79 -52.04
C MET A 226 12.90 0.28 -50.71
N SER A 227 12.14 -0.50 -49.94
CA SER A 227 12.50 -0.95 -48.59
C SER A 227 13.06 -2.38 -48.54
N SER A 228 12.87 -3.16 -49.61
CA SER A 228 13.24 -4.59 -49.73
C SER A 228 14.75 -4.88 -49.61
N GLY A 229 15.61 -3.86 -49.74
CA GLY A 229 17.07 -4.01 -49.63
C GLY A 229 17.69 -3.79 -48.23
N LEU A 230 16.92 -3.43 -47.19
CA LEU A 230 17.50 -3.01 -45.91
C LEU A 230 17.24 -3.98 -44.76
N LYS A 231 18.26 -4.79 -44.45
CA LYS A 231 18.32 -5.63 -43.25
C LYS A 231 18.07 -4.78 -41.99
N ARG A 232 16.98 -5.11 -41.29
CA ARG A 232 16.58 -4.58 -39.97
C ARG A 232 17.68 -4.84 -38.94
N THR A 233 18.27 -3.81 -38.36
CA THR A 233 19.08 -3.95 -37.14
C THR A 233 18.20 -3.86 -35.88
N ARG A 234 18.25 -4.92 -35.08
CA ARG A 234 17.55 -5.07 -33.80
C ARG A 234 18.36 -4.38 -32.70
N THR A 235 18.07 -3.13 -32.39
CA THR A 235 18.44 -2.57 -31.08
C THR A 235 17.42 -1.52 -30.69
N THR A 236 16.67 -1.79 -29.63
CA THR A 236 15.64 -0.86 -29.14
C THR A 236 16.35 0.32 -28.48
N ARG A 237 16.60 1.38 -29.25
CA ARG A 237 17.16 2.63 -28.73
C ARG A 237 16.16 3.35 -27.84
N VAL A 238 16.64 3.88 -26.73
CA VAL A 238 15.86 4.73 -25.85
C VAL A 238 16.30 6.17 -26.07
N VAL A 239 15.36 7.02 -26.44
CA VAL A 239 15.60 8.46 -26.57
C VAL A 239 15.36 9.11 -25.23
N ILE A 240 16.36 9.81 -24.72
CA ILE A 240 16.24 10.59 -23.48
C ILE A 240 15.90 12.02 -23.83
N SER A 241 14.80 12.54 -23.28
CA SER A 241 14.43 13.95 -23.38
C SER A 241 14.42 14.59 -22.00
N ALA A 242 15.05 15.76 -21.88
CA ALA A 242 14.93 16.62 -20.71
C ALA A 242 13.59 17.34 -20.78
N GLN A 243 12.78 17.22 -19.72
CA GLN A 243 11.55 17.98 -19.61
C GLN A 243 11.92 19.44 -19.35
N PHE A 244 12.02 20.26 -20.41
CA PHE A 244 12.12 21.71 -20.29
C PHE A 244 10.78 22.18 -19.70
N ARG A 245 10.82 22.66 -18.46
CA ARG A 245 9.63 23.26 -17.86
C ARG A 245 9.52 24.64 -18.48
N SER A 246 8.43 24.92 -19.19
CA SER A 246 7.99 26.29 -19.41
C SER A 246 7.89 26.92 -18.02
N LEU A 247 8.81 27.81 -17.69
CA LEU A 247 8.62 28.76 -16.60
C LEU A 247 7.48 29.65 -17.07
N HIS A 248 6.27 29.33 -16.63
CA HIS A 248 5.24 30.36 -16.47
C HIS A 248 5.78 31.29 -15.37
N LEU A 249 6.41 32.37 -15.83
CA LEU A 249 6.33 33.69 -15.19
C LEU A 249 5.07 34.35 -15.74
#